data_AF-A0A7S3I7E1-F1
#
_entry.id   AF-A0A7S3I7E1-F1
#
_cell.length_a   1.000
_cell.length_b   1.000
_cell.length_c   1.000
_cell.angle_alpha   90.00
_cell.angle_beta   90.00
_cell.angle_gamma   90.00
#
_symmetry.space_group_name_H-M   'P 1'
#
loop_
_entity.id
_entity.type
_entity.pdbx_description
1 polymer ?
#
loop_
_entity_poly.entity_id
_entity_poly.type
_entity_poly.pdbx_seq_one_letter_code
_entity_poly.pdbx_strand_id
1 'polypeptide(L)'
;MKNIYSVFRLILLTILIMYFLGCFFFLWSGLFTSGRYTFFKAYNLDNAGGLYQTLTACYFSLTTLSTVGYGDLSPKSNYEMFLGMWILLGGVAFFSYIMGSFIEIISTFNQNLGNEDHTFELHNWLALLVRFREKPIPNSLYRQINEHYKHYWANDRLSQISGGNEFLAALPRQIKRSLVVHYLFDDVFYNFRFFFNPQKYKDSKFLYDIAFGLQ
;
A
#
# COMPACT_ATOMS: atom_id res chain seq x y z
N MET A 1 2.47 -14.61 2.50
CA MET A 1 3.87 -14.86 2.10
C MET A 1 4.34 -13.98 0.93
N LYS A 2 3.57 -13.81 -0.15
CA LYS A 2 3.96 -12.94 -1.29
C LYS A 2 4.31 -11.49 -0.85
N ASN A 3 3.51 -10.89 0.02
CA ASN A 3 3.73 -9.51 0.47
C ASN A 3 5.02 -9.36 1.30
N ILE A 4 5.37 -10.36 2.12
CA ILE A 4 6.60 -10.34 2.92
C ILE A 4 7.84 -10.34 2.02
N TYR A 5 7.81 -11.14 0.95
CA TYR A 5 8.90 -11.22 -0.01
C TYR A 5 9.05 -9.91 -0.79
N SER A 6 7.94 -9.28 -1.19
CA SER A 6 7.98 -7.99 -1.88
C SER A 6 8.62 -6.89 -1.01
N VAL A 7 8.26 -6.82 0.28
CA VAL A 7 8.87 -5.88 1.23
C VAL A 7 10.36 -6.15 1.41
N PHE A 8 10.73 -7.42 1.65
CA PHE A 8 12.13 -7.80 1.83
C PHE A 8 12.97 -7.48 0.58
N ARG A 9 12.46 -7.79 -0.61
CA ARG A 9 13.10 -7.47 -1.89
C ARG A 9 13.33 -5.96 -2.04
N LEU A 10 12.36 -5.15 -1.65
CA LEU A 10 12.45 -3.69 -1.72
C LEU A 10 13.50 -3.15 -0.76
N ILE A 11 13.50 -3.59 0.50
CA ILE A 11 14.50 -3.19 1.49
C ILE A 11 15.92 -3.56 1.03
N LEU A 12 16.11 -4.78 0.54
CA LEU A 12 17.40 -5.26 0.06
C LEU A 12 17.90 -4.45 -1.14
N LEU A 13 17.01 -4.13 -2.09
CA LEU A 13 17.32 -3.29 -3.25
C LEU A 13 17.73 -1.87 -2.82
N THR A 14 17.05 -1.30 -1.82
CA THR A 14 17.38 0.01 -1.25
C THR A 14 18.78 0.04 -0.63
N ILE A 15 19.10 -0.96 0.21
CA ILE A 15 20.44 -1.06 0.84
C ILE A 15 21.53 -1.21 -0.23
N LEU A 16 21.28 -2.05 -1.24
CA LEU A 16 22.23 -2.29 -2.33
C LEU A 16 22.50 -1.00 -3.12
N ILE A 17 21.45 -0.28 -3.53
CA ILE A 17 21.60 0.98 -4.26
C ILE A 17 22.34 2.02 -3.41
N MET A 18 21.99 2.16 -2.13
CA MET A 18 22.67 3.06 -1.19
C MET A 18 24.18 2.77 -1.11
N TYR A 19 24.55 1.49 -0.99
CA TYR A 19 25.94 1.06 -0.94
C TYR A 19 26.68 1.44 -2.24
N PHE A 20 26.14 1.06 -3.40
CA PHE A 20 26.79 1.35 -4.68
C PHE A 20 26.90 2.85 -4.96
N LEU A 21 25.88 3.65 -4.64
CA LEU A 21 25.93 5.11 -4.82
C LEU A 21 26.99 5.76 -3.91
N GLY A 22 27.09 5.31 -2.65
CA GLY A 22 28.07 5.80 -1.70
C GLY A 22 29.50 5.48 -2.14
N CYS A 23 29.74 4.23 -2.55
CA CYS A 23 31.03 3.82 -3.11
C CYS A 23 31.35 4.58 -4.40
N PHE A 24 30.36 4.81 -5.28
CA PHE A 24 30.55 5.57 -6.51
C PHE A 24 30.93 7.03 -6.23
N PHE A 25 30.26 7.69 -5.28
CA PHE A 25 30.61 9.05 -4.84
C PHE A 25 32.04 9.12 -4.29
N PHE A 26 32.41 8.17 -3.42
CA PHE A 26 33.74 8.11 -2.83
C PHE A 26 34.84 7.83 -3.86
N LEU A 27 34.61 6.88 -4.77
CA LEU A 27 35.54 6.59 -5.87
C LEU A 27 35.70 7.80 -6.79
N TRP A 28 34.60 8.51 -7.08
CA TRP A 28 34.65 9.72 -7.89
C TRP A 28 35.41 10.85 -7.20
N SER A 29 35.12 11.11 -5.91
CA SER A 29 35.83 12.11 -5.12
C SER A 29 37.33 11.81 -5.05
N GLY A 30 37.72 10.54 -4.87
CA GLY A 30 39.13 10.12 -4.83
C GLY A 30 39.87 10.21 -6.16
N LEU A 31 39.22 9.90 -7.30
CA LEU A 31 39.87 9.87 -8.61
C LEU A 31 39.87 11.22 -9.34
N PHE A 32 38.74 11.92 -9.34
CA PHE A 32 38.53 13.08 -10.21
C PHE A 32 38.71 14.42 -9.50
N THR A 33 38.83 14.41 -8.17
CA THR A 33 38.95 15.64 -7.39
C THR A 33 40.36 15.76 -6.83
N SER A 34 41.24 16.45 -7.57
CA SER A 34 42.61 16.72 -7.13
C SER A 34 42.71 18.14 -6.54
N GLY A 35 42.87 18.27 -5.21
CA GLY A 35 42.96 19.59 -4.57
C GLY A 35 43.23 19.57 -3.06
N ARG A 36 43.30 20.76 -2.44
CA ARG A 36 43.37 20.94 -0.98
C ARG A 36 41.99 20.90 -0.29
N TYR A 37 40.91 21.12 -1.04
CA TYR A 37 39.54 21.17 -0.55
C TYR A 37 38.68 20.06 -1.16
N THR A 38 38.95 18.82 -0.77
CA THR A 38 38.18 17.63 -1.19
C THR A 38 37.43 17.05 -0.01
N PHE A 39 36.36 16.31 -0.27
CA PHE A 39 35.60 15.61 0.77
C PHE A 39 36.51 14.72 1.63
N PHE A 40 37.42 13.99 1.00
CA PHE A 40 38.38 13.12 1.71
C PHE A 40 39.28 13.88 2.70
N LYS A 41 39.85 15.01 2.27
CA LYS A 41 40.75 15.82 3.11
C LYS A 41 40.00 16.57 4.19
N ALA A 42 38.78 17.05 3.91
CA ALA A 42 37.97 17.79 4.86
C ALA A 42 37.58 16.94 6.09
N TYR A 43 37.40 15.64 5.89
CA TYR A 43 37.00 14.70 6.94
C TYR A 43 38.13 13.75 7.37
N ASN A 44 39.39 14.05 7.01
CA ASN A 44 40.57 13.24 7.34
C ASN A 44 40.45 11.75 6.95
N LEU A 45 39.73 11.46 5.87
CA LEU A 45 39.47 10.09 5.40
C LEU A 45 40.71 9.45 4.77
N ASP A 46 41.71 10.24 4.38
CA ASP A 46 42.95 9.77 3.75
C ASP A 46 43.76 8.81 4.65
N ASN A 47 43.74 9.03 5.96
CA ASN A 47 44.46 8.20 6.95
C ASN A 47 43.55 7.22 7.69
N ALA A 48 42.26 7.20 7.34
CA ALA A 48 41.29 6.34 8.02
C ALA A 48 41.32 4.91 7.44
N GLY A 49 41.04 3.92 8.29
CA GLY A 49 40.91 2.53 7.85
C GLY A 49 39.77 2.35 6.83
N GLY A 50 39.90 1.40 5.90
CA GLY A 50 38.93 1.18 4.83
C GLY A 50 37.50 0.89 5.30
N LEU A 51 37.34 0.32 6.50
CA LEU A 51 36.03 0.11 7.13
C LEU A 51 35.38 1.44 7.52
N TYR A 52 36.15 2.38 8.09
CA TYR A 52 35.65 3.71 8.43
C TYR A 52 35.23 4.46 7.17
N GLN A 53 36.04 4.43 6.11
CA GLN A 53 35.71 5.04 4.82
C GLN A 53 34.40 4.49 4.24
N THR A 54 34.21 3.16 4.27
CA THR A 54 32.99 2.52 3.78
C THR A 54 31.76 2.92 4.62
N LEU A 55 31.89 2.97 5.95
CA LEU A 55 30.80 3.40 6.83
C LEU A 55 30.43 4.86 6.58
N THR A 56 31.41 5.76 6.44
CA THR A 56 31.17 7.17 6.11
C THR A 56 30.50 7.31 4.74
N ALA A 57 30.87 6.50 3.75
CA ALA A 57 30.25 6.48 2.42
C ALA A 57 28.79 6.02 2.45
N CYS A 58 28.51 4.93 3.15
CA CYS A 58 27.16 4.44 3.34
C CYS A 58 26.30 5.46 4.09
N TYR A 59 26.83 6.08 5.14
CA TYR A 59 26.14 7.09 5.92
C TYR A 59 25.82 8.34 5.07
N PHE A 60 26.79 8.87 4.31
CA PHE A 60 26.56 9.98 3.38
C PHE A 60 25.53 9.66 2.30
N SER A 61 25.58 8.45 1.73
CA SER A 61 24.62 8.00 0.73
C SER A 61 23.22 7.85 1.33
N LEU A 62 23.12 7.29 2.53
CA LEU A 62 21.88 7.13 3.28
C LEU A 62 21.23 8.49 3.57
N THR A 63 21.98 9.46 4.11
CA THR A 63 21.44 10.79 4.45
C THR A 63 20.99 11.55 3.20
N THR A 64 21.72 11.39 2.09
CA THR A 64 21.38 12.01 0.81
C THR A 64 20.15 11.37 0.17
N LEU A 65 20.07 10.02 0.10
CA LEU A 65 18.94 9.28 -0.48
C LEU A 65 17.67 9.34 0.37
N SER A 66 17.81 9.40 1.69
CA SER A 66 16.67 9.57 2.62
C SER A 66 16.14 11.00 2.66
N THR A 67 16.69 11.91 1.86
CA THR A 67 16.31 13.34 1.78
C THR A 67 16.53 14.13 3.07
N VAL A 68 17.27 13.56 4.05
CA VAL A 68 17.76 14.29 5.23
C VAL A 68 18.77 15.36 4.81
N GLY A 69 19.56 15.07 3.77
CA GLY A 69 20.53 16.00 3.17
C GLY A 69 21.93 15.87 3.77
N TYR A 70 22.79 16.85 3.47
CA TYR A 70 24.23 16.77 3.76
C TYR A 70 24.58 16.78 5.25
N GLY A 71 23.80 17.42 6.13
CA GLY A 71 24.04 17.39 7.58
C GLY A 71 25.49 17.71 7.95
N ASP A 72 26.19 16.72 8.52
CA ASP A 72 27.60 16.76 8.92
C ASP A 72 28.60 16.52 7.77
N LEU A 73 28.19 15.82 6.72
CA LEU A 73 29.02 15.44 5.57
C LEU A 73 28.56 16.16 4.29
N SER A 74 29.40 17.06 3.76
CA SER A 74 29.06 17.85 2.57
C SER A 74 30.16 17.84 1.51
N PRO A 75 29.81 17.80 0.21
CA PRO A 75 30.77 17.98 -0.87
C PRO A 75 31.45 19.35 -0.74
N LYS A 76 32.77 19.40 -0.99
CA LYS A 76 33.57 20.63 -0.83
C LYS A 76 34.05 21.19 -2.16
N SER A 77 34.30 20.32 -3.13
CA SER A 77 34.74 20.73 -4.46
C SER A 77 33.57 20.94 -5.41
N ASN A 78 33.73 21.82 -6.40
CA ASN A 78 32.74 22.08 -7.45
C ASN A 78 32.34 20.79 -8.20
N TYR A 79 33.29 19.88 -8.43
CA TYR A 79 33.03 18.59 -9.09
C TYR A 79 32.19 17.65 -8.21
N GLU A 80 32.44 17.65 -6.90
CA GLU A 80 31.68 16.87 -5.93
C GLU A 80 30.26 17.44 -5.78
N MET A 81 30.12 18.77 -5.80
CA MET A 81 28.81 19.43 -5.79
C MET A 81 28.01 19.10 -7.06
N PHE A 82 28.64 19.11 -8.24
CA PHE A 82 27.98 18.74 -9.49
C PHE A 82 27.44 17.31 -9.44
N LEU A 83 28.26 16.35 -9.01
CA LEU A 83 27.83 14.97 -8.88
C LEU A 83 26.79 14.80 -7.75
N GLY A 84 26.94 15.55 -6.65
CA GLY A 84 25.96 15.61 -5.57
C GLY A 84 24.58 16.07 -6.03
N MET A 85 24.49 17.04 -6.93
CA MET A 85 23.22 17.48 -7.53
C MET A 85 22.53 16.35 -8.31
N TRP A 86 23.28 15.61 -9.14
CA TRP A 86 22.74 14.47 -9.88
C TRP A 86 22.28 13.33 -8.96
N ILE A 87 23.04 13.05 -7.90
CA ILE A 87 22.67 12.07 -6.88
C ILE A 87 21.38 12.50 -6.16
N LEU A 88 21.25 13.77 -5.80
CA LEU A 88 20.04 14.29 -5.14
C LEU A 88 18.81 14.18 -6.06
N LEU A 89 18.93 14.57 -7.34
CA LEU A 89 17.85 14.43 -8.31
C LEU A 89 17.43 12.96 -8.49
N GLY A 90 18.40 12.06 -8.65
CA GLY A 90 18.15 10.61 -8.72
C GLY A 90 17.55 10.05 -7.43
N GLY A 91 17.97 10.58 -6.28
CA GLY A 91 17.48 10.19 -4.96
C GLY A 91 16.01 10.52 -4.75
N VAL A 92 15.54 11.68 -5.21
CA VAL A 92 14.11 12.05 -5.17
C VAL A 92 13.27 11.09 -6.02
N ALA A 93 13.74 10.76 -7.24
CA ALA A 93 13.04 9.81 -8.11
C ALA A 93 12.99 8.41 -7.47
N PHE A 94 14.09 7.97 -6.87
CA PHE A 94 14.19 6.70 -6.17
C PHE A 94 13.27 6.63 -4.93
N PHE A 95 13.24 7.70 -4.13
CA PHE A 95 12.35 7.80 -2.98
C PHE A 95 10.87 7.73 -3.40
N SER A 96 10.50 8.44 -4.48
CA SER A 96 9.14 8.36 -5.03
C SER A 96 8.78 6.94 -5.47
N TYR A 97 9.72 6.20 -6.08
CA TYR A 97 9.50 4.81 -6.47
C TYR A 97 9.29 3.89 -5.26
N ILE A 98 10.10 4.05 -4.21
CA ILE A 98 9.92 3.30 -2.95
C ILE A 98 8.54 3.57 -2.36
N MET A 99 8.13 4.84 -2.27
CA MET A 99 6.84 5.18 -1.68
C MET A 99 5.66 4.64 -2.49
N GLY A 100 5.72 4.72 -3.82
CA GLY A 100 4.68 4.13 -4.69
C GLY A 100 4.55 2.63 -4.46
N SER A 101 5.68 1.91 -4.42
CA SER A 101 5.71 0.48 -4.14
C SER A 101 5.17 0.14 -2.74
N PHE A 102 5.46 0.98 -1.75
CA PHE A 102 4.99 0.80 -0.38
C PHE A 102 3.47 0.97 -0.26
N ILE A 103 2.91 1.99 -0.93
CA ILE A 103 1.45 2.21 -1.00
C ILE A 103 0.75 1.02 -1.65
N GLU A 104 1.29 0.48 -2.75
CA GLU A 104 0.72 -0.70 -3.41
C GLU A 104 0.71 -1.94 -2.50
N ILE A 105 1.80 -2.16 -1.74
CA ILE A 105 1.89 -3.25 -0.76
C ILE A 105 0.82 -3.08 0.33
N ILE A 106 0.63 -1.87 0.85
CA ILE A 106 -0.41 -1.58 1.87
C ILE A 106 -1.81 -1.81 1.29
N SER A 107 -2.09 -1.29 0.09
CA SER A 107 -3.38 -1.48 -0.58
C SER A 107 -3.70 -2.96 -0.76
N THR A 108 -2.71 -3.73 -1.24
CA THR A 108 -2.85 -5.18 -1.41
C THR A 108 -3.06 -5.88 -0.06
N PHE A 109 -2.40 -5.43 1.00
CA PHE A 109 -2.58 -6.01 2.34
C PHE A 109 -3.98 -5.73 2.90
N ASN A 110 -4.50 -4.50 2.77
CA ASN A 110 -5.85 -4.15 3.21
C ASN A 110 -6.92 -4.96 2.43
N GLN A 111 -6.78 -5.09 1.11
CA GLN A 111 -7.68 -5.91 0.29
C GLN A 111 -7.69 -7.38 0.73
N ASN A 112 -6.52 -7.97 1.01
CA ASN A 112 -6.41 -9.37 1.45
C ASN A 112 -7.01 -9.61 2.85
N LEU A 113 -7.15 -8.58 3.67
CA LEU A 113 -7.81 -8.67 4.97
C LEU A 113 -9.35 -8.56 4.86
N GLY A 114 -9.90 -8.38 3.66
CA GLY A 114 -11.34 -8.17 3.47
C GLY A 114 -11.84 -6.82 3.99
N ASN A 115 -10.92 -5.94 4.40
CA ASN A 115 -11.21 -4.56 4.74
C ASN A 115 -11.11 -3.74 3.46
N GLU A 116 -12.09 -3.90 2.56
CA GLU A 116 -12.34 -2.83 1.60
C GLU A 116 -12.69 -1.60 2.44
N ASP A 117 -11.90 -0.53 2.33
CA ASP A 117 -12.07 0.72 3.08
C ASP A 117 -13.33 1.48 2.59
N HIS A 118 -14.50 0.83 2.59
CA HIS A 118 -15.81 1.45 2.40
C HIS A 118 -16.07 2.57 3.43
N THR A 119 -15.30 2.56 4.52
CA THR A 119 -15.22 3.66 5.47
C THR A 119 -14.92 4.98 4.77
N PHE A 120 -13.95 5.03 3.86
CA PHE A 120 -13.60 6.25 3.13
C PHE A 120 -14.76 6.74 2.26
N GLU A 121 -15.42 5.84 1.54
CA GLU A 121 -16.58 6.15 0.69
C GLU A 121 -17.76 6.69 1.51
N LEU A 122 -18.06 6.06 2.65
CA LEU A 122 -19.09 6.51 3.57
C LEU A 122 -18.76 7.90 4.15
N HIS A 123 -17.52 8.14 4.54
CA HIS A 123 -17.10 9.45 5.05
C HIS A 123 -17.21 10.52 3.96
N ASN A 124 -16.83 10.21 2.72
CA ASN A 124 -16.97 11.11 1.58
C ASN A 124 -18.45 11.40 1.29
N TRP A 125 -19.31 10.37 1.29
CA TRP A 125 -20.76 10.54 1.13
C TRP A 125 -21.37 11.40 2.24
N LEU A 126 -21.00 11.16 3.51
CA LEU A 126 -21.43 11.99 4.63
C LEU A 126 -20.98 13.44 4.48
N ALA A 127 -19.74 13.67 4.00
CA ALA A 127 -19.23 15.02 3.74
C ALA A 127 -20.00 15.71 2.60
N LEU A 128 -20.39 14.97 1.55
CA LEU A 128 -21.25 15.50 0.48
C LEU A 128 -22.64 15.88 1.00
N LEU A 129 -23.20 15.13 1.95
CA LEU A 129 -24.50 15.46 2.56
C LEU A 129 -24.49 16.77 3.33
N VAL A 130 -23.36 17.12 3.97
CA VAL A 130 -23.19 18.41 4.65
C VAL A 130 -23.32 19.58 3.67
N ARG A 131 -23.10 19.39 2.36
CA ARG A 131 -23.31 20.46 1.37
C ARG A 131 -24.77 20.93 1.27
N PHE A 132 -25.72 20.06 1.62
CA PHE A 132 -27.15 20.38 1.57
C PHE A 132 -27.67 21.04 2.86
N ARG A 133 -26.82 21.24 3.87
CA ARG A 133 -27.20 21.81 5.15
C ARG A 133 -26.04 22.58 5.77
N GLU A 134 -26.22 23.85 6.11
CA GLU A 134 -25.19 24.70 6.75
C GLU A 134 -24.68 24.18 8.11
N LYS A 135 -25.32 23.15 8.69
CA LYS A 135 -24.96 22.57 10.00
C LYS A 135 -24.35 21.18 9.81
N PRO A 136 -23.28 20.86 10.57
CA PRO A 136 -22.69 19.53 10.56
C PRO A 136 -23.68 18.47 11.05
N ILE A 137 -23.45 17.23 10.64
CA ILE A 137 -24.22 16.07 11.10
C ILE A 137 -24.01 15.92 12.63
N PRO A 138 -25.07 15.80 13.44
CA PRO A 138 -24.93 15.56 14.87
C PRO A 138 -24.11 14.29 15.15
N ASN A 139 -23.19 14.36 16.12
CA ASN A 139 -22.31 13.23 16.47
C ASN A 139 -23.08 11.94 16.82
N SER A 140 -24.27 12.06 17.41
CA SER A 140 -25.13 10.90 17.72
C SER A 140 -25.59 10.15 16.47
N LEU A 141 -26.01 10.88 15.43
CA LEU A 141 -26.44 10.30 14.15
C LEU A 141 -25.24 9.75 13.38
N TYR A 142 -24.12 10.47 13.37
CA TYR A 142 -22.88 10.01 12.76
C TYR A 142 -22.44 8.65 13.31
N ARG A 143 -22.47 8.49 14.64
CA ARG A 143 -22.13 7.23 15.30
C ARG A 143 -23.07 6.10 14.90
N GLN A 144 -24.38 6.34 14.92
CA GLN A 144 -25.37 5.32 14.53
C GLN A 144 -25.18 4.86 13.08
N ILE A 145 -24.93 5.79 12.15
CA ILE A 145 -24.67 5.47 10.75
C ILE A 145 -23.41 4.61 10.64
N ASN A 146 -22.32 5.03 11.29
CA ASN A 146 -21.05 4.31 11.20
C ASN A 146 -21.11 2.91 11.84
N GLU A 147 -21.80 2.77 12.99
CA GLU A 147 -22.03 1.47 13.64
C GLU A 147 -22.89 0.54 12.78
N HIS A 148 -23.94 1.07 12.14
CA HIS A 148 -24.78 0.30 11.22
C HIS A 148 -23.97 -0.20 10.02
N TYR A 149 -23.27 0.68 9.31
CA TYR A 149 -22.51 0.30 8.12
C TYR A 149 -21.34 -0.63 8.45
N LYS A 150 -20.67 -0.44 9.60
CA LYS A 150 -19.66 -1.36 10.09
C LYS A 150 -20.23 -2.76 10.31
N HIS A 151 -21.43 -2.88 10.88
CA HIS A 151 -22.10 -4.16 11.04
C HIS A 151 -22.58 -4.73 9.70
N TYR A 152 -23.13 -3.89 8.82
CA TYR A 152 -23.61 -4.27 7.50
C TYR A 152 -22.48 -4.88 6.67
N TRP A 153 -21.35 -4.19 6.48
CA TRP A 153 -20.23 -4.72 5.69
C TRP A 153 -19.57 -5.95 6.30
N ALA A 154 -19.53 -6.06 7.63
CA ALA A 154 -19.01 -7.25 8.29
C ALA A 154 -19.89 -8.50 8.07
N ASN A 155 -21.18 -8.32 7.75
CA ASN A 155 -22.15 -9.41 7.57
C ASN A 155 -22.68 -9.52 6.14
N ASP A 156 -22.32 -8.60 5.24
CA ASP A 156 -22.73 -8.62 3.84
C ASP A 156 -22.00 -9.73 3.09
N ARG A 157 -22.69 -10.86 2.94
CA ARG A 157 -22.20 -12.06 2.26
C ARG A 157 -22.06 -11.86 0.75
N LEU A 158 -22.74 -10.87 0.18
CA LEU A 158 -22.79 -10.60 -1.25
C LEU A 158 -21.96 -9.38 -1.65
N SER A 159 -21.31 -8.71 -0.70
CA SER A 159 -20.42 -7.57 -0.93
C SER A 159 -19.42 -7.83 -2.06
N GLN A 160 -18.74 -8.97 -2.05
CA GLN A 160 -17.77 -9.36 -3.09
C GLN A 160 -18.39 -9.81 -4.42
N ILE A 161 -19.71 -10.03 -4.48
CA ILE A 161 -20.40 -10.71 -5.58
C ILE A 161 -21.31 -9.76 -6.36
N SER A 162 -21.90 -8.77 -5.69
CA SER A 162 -22.93 -7.89 -6.23
C SER A 162 -22.39 -6.77 -7.14
N GLY A 163 -21.12 -6.39 -7.02
CA GLY A 163 -20.49 -5.30 -7.76
C GLY A 163 -20.09 -5.60 -9.22
N GLY A 164 -20.84 -6.45 -9.93
CA GLY A 164 -20.54 -6.75 -11.34
C GLY A 164 -19.26 -7.58 -11.52
N ASN A 165 -19.01 -8.52 -10.60
CA ASN A 165 -17.76 -9.28 -10.59
C ASN A 165 -17.65 -10.19 -11.84
N GLU A 166 -16.62 -9.94 -12.67
CA GLU A 166 -16.39 -10.62 -13.95
C GLU A 166 -16.32 -12.15 -13.77
N PHE A 167 -15.75 -12.61 -12.66
CA PHE A 167 -15.69 -14.03 -12.31
C PHE A 167 -17.08 -14.64 -12.14
N LEU A 168 -17.99 -13.93 -11.48
CA LEU A 168 -19.35 -14.42 -11.28
C LEU A 168 -20.13 -14.39 -12.61
N ALA A 169 -19.90 -13.40 -13.47
CA ALA A 169 -20.50 -13.33 -14.80
C ALA A 169 -20.03 -14.48 -15.71
N ALA A 170 -18.75 -14.85 -15.63
CA ALA A 170 -18.16 -15.95 -16.40
C ALA A 170 -18.61 -17.35 -15.95
N LEU A 171 -19.13 -17.49 -14.72
CA LEU A 171 -19.58 -18.78 -14.20
C LEU A 171 -20.86 -19.27 -14.90
N PRO A 172 -20.92 -20.56 -15.29
CA PRO A 172 -22.16 -21.21 -15.72
C PRO A 172 -23.26 -21.06 -14.67
N ARG A 173 -24.52 -20.89 -15.12
CA ARG A 173 -25.68 -20.64 -14.24
C ARG A 173 -25.81 -21.63 -13.10
N GLN A 174 -25.51 -22.91 -13.32
CA GLN A 174 -25.60 -23.97 -12.31
C GLN A 174 -24.58 -23.78 -11.18
N ILE A 175 -23.33 -23.45 -11.51
CA ILE A 175 -22.25 -23.26 -10.53
C ILE A 175 -22.49 -21.98 -9.72
N LYS A 176 -22.85 -20.89 -10.41
CA LYS A 176 -23.25 -19.62 -9.80
C LYS A 176 -24.39 -19.82 -8.79
N ARG A 177 -25.40 -20.61 -9.14
CA ARG A 177 -26.50 -20.94 -8.24
C ARG A 177 -26.03 -21.75 -7.04
N SER A 178 -25.24 -22.80 -7.25
CA SER A 178 -24.75 -23.64 -6.17
C SER A 178 -23.90 -22.85 -5.18
N LEU A 179 -23.06 -21.95 -5.68
CA LEU A 179 -22.26 -21.04 -4.85
C LEU A 179 -23.15 -20.16 -3.97
N VAL A 180 -24.15 -19.51 -4.55
CA VAL A 180 -25.02 -18.59 -3.81
C VAL A 180 -25.94 -19.35 -2.84
N VAL A 181 -26.68 -20.35 -3.32
CA VAL A 181 -27.73 -21.00 -2.52
C VAL A 181 -27.17 -22.04 -1.55
N HIS A 182 -26.18 -22.84 -1.95
CA HIS A 182 -25.68 -23.97 -1.16
C HIS A 182 -24.37 -23.70 -0.41
N TYR A 183 -23.70 -22.57 -0.68
CA TYR A 183 -22.48 -22.20 0.05
C TYR A 183 -22.67 -20.89 0.84
N LEU A 184 -23.18 -19.82 0.22
CA LEU A 184 -23.35 -18.52 0.88
C LEU A 184 -24.57 -18.42 1.79
N PHE A 185 -25.70 -19.04 1.43
CA PHE A 185 -26.98 -18.89 2.13
C PHE A 185 -27.56 -20.22 2.66
N ASP A 186 -26.76 -21.28 2.72
CA ASP A 186 -27.23 -22.62 3.12
C ASP A 186 -27.81 -22.61 4.55
N ASP A 187 -27.13 -21.95 5.48
CA ASP A 187 -27.56 -21.75 6.86
C ASP A 187 -28.88 -20.96 6.96
N VAL A 188 -29.07 -19.93 6.14
CA VAL A 188 -30.31 -19.13 6.12
C VAL A 188 -31.46 -19.99 5.62
N PHE A 189 -31.29 -20.67 4.49
CA PHE A 189 -32.34 -21.52 3.93
C PHE A 189 -32.62 -22.76 4.78
N TYR A 190 -31.61 -23.27 5.50
CA TYR A 190 -31.77 -24.36 6.45
C TYR A 190 -32.53 -23.93 7.70
N ASN A 191 -32.19 -22.79 8.29
CA ASN A 191 -32.88 -22.26 9.48
C ASN A 191 -34.33 -21.89 9.17
N PHE A 192 -34.58 -21.31 7.99
CA PHE A 192 -35.92 -20.95 7.53
C PHE A 192 -36.56 -22.00 6.61
N ARG A 193 -36.19 -23.29 6.78
CA ARG A 193 -36.67 -24.40 5.94
C ARG A 193 -38.18 -24.52 5.89
N PHE A 194 -38.89 -24.10 6.94
CA PHE A 194 -40.35 -24.11 7.00
C PHE A 194 -40.98 -23.17 5.97
N PHE A 195 -40.35 -22.01 5.72
CA PHE A 195 -40.82 -21.00 4.77
C PHE A 195 -40.32 -21.26 3.35
N PHE A 196 -39.02 -21.53 3.19
CA PHE A 196 -38.40 -21.64 1.86
C PHE A 196 -38.41 -23.04 1.27
N ASN A 197 -38.69 -24.07 2.08
CA ASN A 197 -38.77 -25.47 1.69
C ASN A 197 -37.70 -25.89 0.64
N PRO A 198 -36.41 -25.91 1.03
CA PRO A 198 -35.28 -25.95 0.09
C PRO A 198 -35.29 -27.17 -0.84
N GLN A 199 -35.83 -28.30 -0.35
CA GLN A 199 -35.99 -29.56 -1.09
C GLN A 199 -36.95 -29.41 -2.29
N LYS A 200 -38.02 -28.62 -2.15
CA LYS A 200 -39.05 -28.43 -3.19
C LYS A 200 -38.58 -27.48 -4.30
N TYR A 201 -37.76 -26.49 -3.94
CA TYR A 201 -37.34 -25.41 -4.84
C TYR A 201 -35.89 -25.53 -5.31
N LYS A 202 -35.29 -26.72 -5.12
CA LYS A 202 -33.88 -27.03 -5.41
C LYS A 202 -33.43 -26.66 -6.82
N ASP A 203 -34.33 -26.73 -7.81
CA ASP A 203 -34.08 -26.38 -9.22
C ASP A 203 -34.75 -25.07 -9.68
N SER A 204 -35.59 -24.45 -8.85
CA SER A 204 -36.32 -23.23 -9.22
C SER A 204 -35.49 -21.95 -9.08
N LYS A 205 -35.64 -20.98 -9.97
CA LYS A 205 -34.92 -19.68 -9.88
C LYS A 205 -35.21 -18.89 -8.59
N PHE A 206 -36.31 -19.23 -7.90
CA PHE A 206 -36.82 -18.57 -6.71
C PHE A 206 -35.79 -18.41 -5.59
N LEU A 207 -35.09 -19.47 -5.19
CA LEU A 207 -34.10 -19.41 -4.10
C LEU A 207 -32.90 -18.54 -4.46
N TYR A 208 -32.53 -18.50 -5.75
CA TYR A 208 -31.45 -17.68 -6.24
C TYR A 208 -31.83 -16.18 -6.23
N ASP A 209 -33.01 -15.85 -6.75
CA ASP A 209 -33.49 -14.46 -6.78
C ASP A 209 -33.73 -13.91 -5.36
N ILE A 210 -34.17 -14.75 -4.42
CA ILE A 210 -34.30 -14.38 -3.00
C ILE A 210 -32.95 -14.15 -2.34
N ALA A 211 -31.96 -15.01 -2.61
CA ALA A 211 -30.63 -14.83 -2.03
C ALA A 211 -30.02 -13.46 -2.37
N PHE A 212 -30.21 -12.97 -3.61
CA PHE A 212 -29.79 -11.62 -3.99
C PHE A 212 -30.64 -10.49 -3.38
N GLY A 213 -31.86 -10.77 -2.94
CA GLY A 213 -32.71 -9.81 -2.23
C GLY A 213 -32.49 -9.76 -0.72
N LEU A 214 -31.68 -10.68 -0.17
CA LEU A 214 -31.35 -10.78 1.27
C LEU A 214 -30.07 -10.01 1.64
N GLN A 215 -29.73 -8.96 0.88
CA GLN A 215 -28.63 -8.04 1.19
C GLN A 215 -28.89 -7.24 2.47
#